data_AF-A0A7Y8MJB6-F1
#
_entry.id   AF-A0A7Y8MJB6-F1
#
_cell.length_a   1.000
_cell.length_b   1.000
_cell.length_c   1.000
_cell.angle_alpha   90.00
_cell.angle_beta   90.00
_cell.angle_gamma   90.00
#
_symmetry.space_group_name_H-M   'P 1'
#
loop_
_entity.id
_entity.type
_entity.pdbx_description
1 polymer ?
#
loop_
_entity_poly.entity_id
_entity_poly.type
_entity_poly.pdbx_seq_one_letter_code
_entity_poly.pdbx_strand_id
1 'polypeptide(L)'
;MAEFETSEARSEAQDPGRAILIASAVLGAAWIATAVFAGINVLGVTYIATLPPETLAILAAVAVLPALMVILGGVAAREGVRARHEARRLADAASDLINPSARAEMSARRLAVAVRGEITALDRALEQTISKLHEVEASVTRQTHAVNAIAQQARSGADSMIAGFGRERAELLQIAEDLNNQAEMIGQAISRHTHAIAESARIAEQEVRAADELLESRIGSFGAAASLIADRTNALTGAAAASADSALRLETALSQALETLAKATNLTEAARQSAEAAAYAASQTAGAVRETSADAVEEARRAADLIRNEATALRRDAEDAMARLREAAENARGVARDAVAAVNNVAPAPAAPPVRPRTPPPAPPPAPARVAAMQPAKPPTPRAAPPAP
;
A
#
# COMPACT_ATOMS: atom_id res chain seq x y z
N MET A 1 67.26 -29.04 71.49
CA MET A 1 67.32 -30.47 71.08
C MET A 1 68.75 -30.98 70.92
N ALA A 2 69.68 -30.23 70.30
CA ALA A 2 71.04 -30.70 69.98
C ALA A 2 71.96 -31.12 71.17
N GLU A 3 71.61 -30.84 72.43
CA GLU A 3 72.44 -31.24 73.59
C GLU A 3 72.17 -32.67 74.09
N PHE A 4 71.01 -33.27 73.78
CA PHE A 4 70.64 -34.58 74.33
C PHE A 4 71.43 -35.75 73.72
N GLU A 5 71.74 -35.71 72.43
CA GLU A 5 72.46 -36.81 71.73
C GLU A 5 73.90 -37.00 72.24
N THR A 6 74.54 -35.95 72.76
CA THR A 6 75.92 -36.03 73.28
C THR A 6 76.04 -36.72 74.66
N SER A 7 74.89 -36.99 75.31
CA SER A 7 74.85 -37.63 76.64
C SER A 7 74.83 -39.16 76.55
N GLU A 8 74.02 -39.74 75.67
CA GLU A 8 73.90 -41.22 75.55
C GLU A 8 75.22 -41.87 75.12
N ALA A 9 75.98 -41.22 74.24
CA ALA A 9 77.30 -41.65 73.79
C ALA A 9 78.38 -41.75 74.91
N ARG A 10 78.09 -41.31 76.14
CA ARG A 10 78.96 -41.50 77.32
C ARG A 10 78.47 -42.55 78.31
N SER A 11 77.29 -43.14 78.08
CA SER A 11 76.63 -44.04 79.04
C SER A 11 76.71 -45.53 78.68
N GLU A 12 77.39 -45.92 77.59
CA GLU A 12 77.86 -47.31 77.45
C GLU A 12 79.01 -47.53 78.45
N ALA A 13 78.65 -47.93 79.67
CA ALA A 13 79.57 -48.10 80.79
C ALA A 13 80.68 -49.10 80.45
N GLN A 14 81.83 -48.57 80.05
CA GLN A 14 82.93 -49.32 79.45
C GLN A 14 83.50 -50.31 80.47
N ASP A 15 83.16 -51.62 80.34
CA ASP A 15 83.70 -52.70 81.19
C ASP A 15 85.22 -52.49 81.34
N PRO A 16 85.74 -52.18 82.53
CA PRO A 16 87.14 -51.80 82.68
C PRO A 16 88.07 -52.96 82.27
N GLY A 17 87.58 -54.20 82.35
CA GLY A 17 88.28 -55.37 81.81
C GLY A 17 88.31 -55.42 80.27
N ARG A 18 87.33 -54.83 79.57
CA ARG A 18 87.32 -54.67 78.11
C ARG A 18 88.22 -53.51 77.68
N ALA A 19 88.22 -52.40 78.44
CA ALA A 19 89.12 -51.26 78.20
C ALA A 19 90.61 -51.67 78.28
N ILE A 20 91.00 -52.42 79.33
CA ILE A 20 92.37 -52.92 79.50
C ILE A 20 92.78 -53.85 78.34
N LEU A 21 91.89 -54.75 77.90
CA LEU A 21 92.17 -55.60 76.74
C LEU A 21 92.38 -54.79 75.46
N ILE A 22 91.49 -53.84 75.16
CA ILE A 22 91.61 -52.98 73.97
C ILE A 22 92.93 -52.20 74.02
N ALA A 23 93.29 -51.62 75.17
CA ALA A 23 94.57 -50.92 75.34
C ALA A 23 95.78 -51.84 75.08
N SER A 24 95.79 -53.06 75.64
CA SER A 24 96.88 -54.03 75.42
C SER A 24 96.97 -54.52 73.96
N ALA A 25 95.83 -54.71 73.29
CA ALA A 25 95.77 -55.12 71.89
C ALA A 25 96.23 -53.99 70.95
N VAL A 26 95.81 -52.74 71.21
CA VAL A 26 96.28 -51.56 70.47
C VAL A 26 97.78 -51.36 70.67
N LEU A 27 98.30 -51.50 71.89
CA LEU A 27 99.73 -51.36 72.16
C LEU A 27 100.56 -52.49 71.50
N GLY A 28 100.08 -53.73 71.53
CA GLY A 28 100.70 -54.86 70.81
C GLY A 28 100.68 -54.67 69.29
N ALA A 29 99.57 -54.20 68.71
CA ALA A 29 99.48 -53.89 67.28
C ALA A 29 100.40 -52.72 66.88
N ALA A 30 100.46 -51.66 67.70
CA ALA A 30 101.37 -50.55 67.51
C ALA A 30 102.84 -51.00 67.55
N TRP A 31 103.21 -51.90 68.47
CA TRP A 31 104.55 -52.49 68.51
C TRP A 31 104.89 -53.25 67.21
N ILE A 32 103.99 -54.11 66.73
CA ILE A 32 104.21 -54.85 65.46
C ILE A 32 104.36 -53.87 64.29
N ALA A 33 103.50 -52.85 64.21
CA ALA A 33 103.60 -51.82 63.16
C ALA A 33 104.93 -51.06 63.23
N THR A 34 105.40 -50.68 64.43
CA THR A 34 106.69 -50.02 64.63
C THR A 34 107.87 -50.95 64.27
N ALA A 35 107.83 -52.23 64.65
CA ALA A 35 108.87 -53.20 64.34
C ALA A 35 108.97 -53.48 62.83
N VAL A 36 107.83 -53.62 62.14
CA VAL A 36 107.77 -53.76 60.67
C VAL A 36 108.27 -52.49 59.98
N PHE A 37 107.85 -51.31 60.42
CA PHE A 37 108.31 -50.03 59.86
C PHE A 37 109.82 -49.83 60.05
N ALA A 38 110.35 -50.10 61.24
CA ALA A 38 111.78 -50.03 61.53
C ALA A 38 112.59 -51.04 60.70
N GLY A 39 112.10 -52.28 60.57
CA GLY A 39 112.71 -53.29 59.70
C GLY A 39 112.78 -52.83 58.24
N ILE A 40 111.67 -52.33 57.69
CA ILE A 40 111.60 -51.76 56.33
C ILE A 40 112.55 -50.58 56.16
N ASN A 41 112.64 -49.69 57.16
CA ASN A 41 113.46 -48.49 57.09
C ASN A 41 114.98 -48.78 57.17
N VAL A 42 115.39 -49.73 58.01
CA VAL A 42 116.80 -50.07 58.24
C VAL A 42 117.35 -51.06 57.21
N LEU A 43 116.56 -52.06 56.80
CA LEU A 43 117.00 -53.09 55.84
C LEU A 43 116.68 -52.74 54.38
N GLY A 44 115.63 -51.94 54.14
CA GLY A 44 115.12 -51.65 52.80
C GLY A 44 114.21 -52.76 52.26
N VAL A 45 113.13 -52.36 51.57
CA VAL A 45 112.10 -53.27 51.02
C VAL A 45 112.71 -54.33 50.09
N THR A 46 113.66 -53.96 49.25
CA THR A 46 114.33 -54.85 48.30
C THR A 46 115.19 -55.92 48.97
N TYR A 47 115.82 -55.62 50.11
CA TYR A 47 116.61 -56.62 50.84
C TYR A 47 115.70 -57.64 51.55
N ILE A 48 114.61 -57.17 52.14
CA ILE A 48 113.57 -58.01 52.76
C ILE A 48 112.98 -59.00 51.75
N ALA A 49 112.79 -58.58 50.50
CA ALA A 49 112.32 -59.46 49.42
C ALA A 49 113.33 -60.54 48.97
N THR A 50 114.61 -60.43 49.35
CA THR A 50 115.69 -61.38 48.97
C THR A 50 116.17 -62.25 50.13
N LEU A 51 115.68 -62.02 51.35
CA LEU A 51 116.05 -62.81 52.53
C LEU A 51 115.47 -64.24 52.47
N PRO A 52 116.20 -65.28 52.90
CA PRO A 52 115.68 -66.64 52.97
C PRO A 52 114.43 -66.71 53.85
N PRO A 53 113.45 -67.58 53.53
CA PRO A 53 112.19 -67.67 54.28
C PRO A 53 112.41 -68.04 55.76
N GLU A 54 113.45 -68.81 56.06
CA GLU A 54 113.87 -69.13 57.44
C GLU A 54 114.29 -67.88 58.23
N THR A 55 115.08 -66.99 57.64
CA THR A 55 115.52 -65.74 58.27
C THR A 55 114.35 -64.78 58.46
N LEU A 56 113.44 -64.73 57.48
CA LEU A 56 112.20 -63.93 57.56
C LEU A 56 111.28 -64.45 58.68
N ALA A 57 111.15 -65.78 58.85
CA ALA A 57 110.40 -66.39 59.94
C ALA A 57 110.99 -66.07 61.33
N ILE A 58 112.33 -66.10 61.47
CA ILE A 58 113.01 -65.71 62.73
C ILE A 58 112.76 -64.23 63.03
N LEU A 59 112.90 -63.35 62.05
CA LEU A 59 112.70 -61.90 62.24
C LEU A 59 111.23 -61.57 62.57
N ALA A 60 110.27 -62.26 61.95
CA ALA A 60 108.85 -62.15 62.28
C ALA A 60 108.56 -62.65 63.72
N ALA A 61 109.15 -63.76 64.14
CA ALA A 61 109.00 -64.28 65.50
C ALA A 61 109.53 -63.29 66.56
N VAL A 62 110.72 -62.69 66.32
CA VAL A 62 111.30 -61.66 67.19
C VAL A 62 110.43 -60.39 67.26
N ALA A 63 109.79 -59.99 66.15
CA ALA A 63 108.88 -58.84 66.15
C ALA A 63 107.55 -59.10 66.89
N VAL A 64 107.00 -60.32 66.78
CA VAL A 64 105.68 -60.68 67.34
C VAL A 64 105.74 -61.05 68.83
N LEU A 65 106.81 -61.70 69.30
CA LEU A 65 106.91 -62.22 70.67
C LEU A 65 106.68 -61.14 71.76
N PRO A 66 107.25 -59.91 71.66
CA PRO A 66 106.98 -58.86 72.65
C PRO A 66 105.52 -58.38 72.65
N ALA A 67 104.90 -58.26 71.47
CA ALA A 67 103.50 -57.86 71.36
C ALA A 67 102.55 -58.93 71.96
N LEU A 68 102.87 -60.21 71.75
CA LEU A 68 102.14 -61.32 72.36
C LEU A 68 102.23 -61.29 73.89
N MET A 69 103.41 -60.97 74.45
CA MET A 69 103.59 -60.76 75.90
C MET A 69 102.78 -59.57 76.45
N VAL A 70 102.70 -58.46 75.72
CA VAL A 70 101.85 -57.31 76.11
C VAL A 70 100.36 -57.71 76.14
N ILE A 71 99.90 -58.47 75.15
CA ILE A 71 98.50 -58.94 75.06
C ILE A 71 98.19 -59.93 76.19
N LEU A 72 99.05 -60.93 76.45
CA LEU A 72 98.87 -61.85 77.58
C LEU A 72 98.91 -61.13 78.94
N GLY A 73 99.79 -60.14 79.09
CA GLY A 73 99.81 -59.27 80.27
C GLY A 73 98.49 -58.50 80.47
N GLY A 74 97.86 -58.04 79.38
CA GLY A 74 96.52 -57.43 79.40
C GLY A 74 95.41 -58.40 79.82
N VAL A 75 95.46 -59.66 79.36
CA VAL A 75 94.52 -60.72 79.79
C VAL A 75 94.68 -61.02 81.27
N ALA A 76 95.91 -61.26 81.74
CA ALA A 76 96.19 -61.52 83.15
C ALA A 76 95.84 -60.31 84.05
N ALA A 77 96.03 -59.08 83.56
CA ALA A 77 95.61 -57.86 84.26
C ALA A 77 94.07 -57.76 84.36
N ARG A 78 93.32 -58.13 83.32
CA ARG A 78 91.85 -58.22 83.35
C ARG A 78 91.38 -59.22 84.40
N GLU A 79 92.00 -60.40 84.45
CA GLU A 79 91.67 -61.45 85.41
C GLU A 79 91.99 -61.01 86.84
N GLY A 80 93.16 -60.39 87.07
CA GLY A 80 93.51 -59.79 88.36
C GLY A 80 92.56 -58.66 88.80
N VAL A 81 92.02 -57.87 87.87
CA VAL A 81 90.99 -56.86 88.18
C VAL A 81 89.64 -57.49 88.52
N ARG A 82 89.26 -58.60 87.86
CA ARG A 82 88.04 -59.36 88.16
C ARG A 82 88.12 -60.07 89.51
N ALA A 83 89.20 -60.79 89.78
CA ALA A 83 89.45 -61.42 91.07
C ALA A 83 89.47 -60.40 92.23
N ARG A 84 89.98 -59.18 92.00
CA ARG A 84 89.89 -58.08 92.97
C ARG A 84 88.46 -57.55 93.18
N HIS A 85 87.58 -57.61 92.18
CA HIS A 85 86.16 -57.27 92.36
C HIS A 85 85.41 -58.36 93.14
N GLU A 86 85.72 -59.63 92.91
CA GLU A 86 85.13 -60.74 93.67
C GLU A 86 85.63 -60.77 95.11
N ALA A 87 86.93 -60.57 95.35
CA ALA A 87 87.50 -60.41 96.68
C ALA A 87 86.91 -59.20 97.43
N ARG A 88 86.67 -58.08 96.74
CA ARG A 88 85.95 -56.92 97.32
C ARG A 88 84.50 -57.25 97.63
N ARG A 89 83.77 -57.89 96.72
CA ARG A 89 82.39 -58.35 96.98
C ARG A 89 82.31 -59.32 98.16
N LEU A 90 83.28 -60.20 98.34
CA LEU A 90 83.37 -61.10 99.49
C LEU A 90 83.67 -60.34 100.79
N ALA A 91 84.55 -59.32 100.75
CA ALA A 91 84.82 -58.45 101.89
C ALA A 91 83.61 -57.57 102.25
N ASP A 92 82.90 -57.01 101.26
CA ASP A 92 81.69 -56.22 101.44
C ASP A 92 80.52 -57.06 101.95
N ALA A 93 80.41 -58.32 101.51
CA ALA A 93 79.43 -59.30 102.00
C ALA A 93 79.75 -59.83 103.41
N ALA A 94 81.03 -59.98 103.76
CA ALA A 94 81.44 -60.23 105.14
C ALA A 94 81.12 -59.02 106.04
N SER A 95 81.31 -57.80 105.52
CA SER A 95 80.94 -56.55 106.18
C SER A 95 79.42 -56.34 106.28
N ASP A 96 78.61 -56.87 105.34
CA ASP A 96 77.14 -57.00 105.47
C ASP A 96 76.78 -57.87 106.69
N LEU A 97 77.34 -59.08 106.74
CA LEU A 97 77.07 -60.08 107.79
C LEU A 97 77.44 -59.58 109.20
N ILE A 98 78.42 -58.68 109.32
CA ILE A 98 78.86 -58.10 110.58
C ILE A 98 77.95 -56.95 111.07
N ASN A 99 77.16 -56.30 110.20
CA ASN A 99 76.33 -55.15 110.59
C ASN A 99 74.98 -55.04 109.84
N PRO A 100 74.06 -56.02 110.00
CA PRO A 100 72.81 -56.07 109.23
C PRO A 100 71.78 -55.00 109.62
N SER A 101 71.75 -54.54 110.88
CA SER A 101 70.74 -53.59 111.39
C SER A 101 70.85 -52.22 110.70
N ALA A 102 72.06 -51.68 110.59
CA ALA A 102 72.30 -50.37 109.96
C ALA A 102 71.86 -50.32 108.49
N ARG A 103 71.99 -51.43 107.75
CA ARG A 103 71.61 -51.52 106.33
C ARG A 103 70.11 -51.72 106.14
N ALA A 104 69.45 -52.47 107.02
CA ALA A 104 67.99 -52.53 107.06
C ALA A 104 67.38 -51.15 107.34
N GLU A 105 67.93 -50.41 108.30
CA GLU A 105 67.48 -49.05 108.61
C GLU A 105 67.72 -48.06 107.46
N MET A 106 68.89 -48.08 106.83
CA MET A 106 69.16 -47.25 105.64
C MET A 106 68.23 -47.59 104.47
N SER A 107 67.89 -48.86 104.28
CA SER A 107 66.96 -49.30 103.22
C SER A 107 65.53 -48.84 103.51
N ALA A 108 65.06 -48.96 104.75
CA ALA A 108 63.77 -48.44 105.18
C ALA A 108 63.69 -46.90 105.06
N ARG A 109 64.74 -46.18 105.46
CA ARG A 109 64.85 -44.72 105.26
C ARG A 109 64.81 -44.32 103.79
N ARG A 110 65.53 -45.04 102.91
CA ARG A 110 65.51 -44.81 101.45
C ARG A 110 64.14 -45.09 100.85
N LEU A 111 63.48 -46.19 101.23
CA LEU A 111 62.13 -46.50 100.78
C LEU A 111 61.12 -45.44 101.24
N ALA A 112 61.20 -44.98 102.49
CA ALA A 112 60.34 -43.92 103.01
C ALA A 112 60.54 -42.58 102.27
N VAL A 113 61.78 -42.24 101.89
CA VAL A 113 62.08 -41.06 101.07
C VAL A 113 61.55 -41.23 99.64
N ALA A 114 61.74 -42.39 99.01
CA ALA A 114 61.24 -42.67 97.67
C ALA A 114 59.70 -42.64 97.61
N VAL A 115 59.02 -43.33 98.54
CA VAL A 115 57.55 -43.33 98.65
C VAL A 115 57.03 -41.93 98.96
N ARG A 116 57.70 -41.14 99.81
CA ARG A 116 57.33 -39.72 100.01
C ARG A 116 57.50 -38.90 98.73
N GLY A 117 58.58 -39.11 97.98
CA GLY A 117 58.80 -38.47 96.68
C GLY A 117 57.69 -38.80 95.68
N GLU A 118 57.31 -40.07 95.58
CA GLU A 118 56.25 -40.56 94.69
C GLU A 118 54.87 -40.03 95.09
N ILE A 119 54.54 -40.03 96.39
CA ILE A 119 53.32 -39.39 96.91
C ILE A 119 53.30 -37.90 96.55
N THR A 120 54.42 -37.17 96.74
CA THR A 120 54.51 -35.76 96.35
C THR A 120 54.51 -35.55 94.83
N ALA A 121 54.79 -36.57 94.01
CA ALA A 121 54.65 -36.51 92.55
C ALA A 121 53.19 -36.76 92.12
N LEU A 122 52.55 -37.77 92.71
CA LEU A 122 51.13 -38.09 92.52
C LEU A 122 50.23 -36.93 92.95
N ASP A 123 50.50 -36.32 94.10
CA ASP A 123 49.79 -35.15 94.63
C ASP A 123 49.82 -33.98 93.63
N ARG A 124 51.00 -33.64 93.09
CA ARG A 124 51.15 -32.63 92.02
C ARG A 124 50.47 -33.03 90.71
N ALA A 125 50.44 -34.32 90.36
CA ALA A 125 49.76 -34.80 89.17
C ALA A 125 48.23 -34.77 89.32
N LEU A 126 47.70 -35.04 90.52
CA LEU A 126 46.28 -34.92 90.86
C LEU A 126 45.85 -33.45 90.85
N GLU A 127 46.60 -32.56 91.49
CA GLU A 127 46.33 -31.11 91.48
C GLU A 127 46.33 -30.56 90.03
N GLN A 128 47.31 -30.95 89.20
CA GLN A 128 47.32 -30.58 87.78
C GLN A 128 46.11 -31.18 87.01
N THR A 129 45.63 -32.36 87.39
CA THR A 129 44.47 -33.01 86.77
C THR A 129 43.15 -32.34 87.17
N ILE A 130 43.02 -31.94 88.44
CA ILE A 130 41.88 -31.16 88.95
C ILE A 130 41.83 -29.79 88.27
N SER A 131 42.98 -29.11 88.16
CA SER A 131 43.11 -27.84 87.43
C SER A 131 42.66 -27.97 85.96
N LYS A 132 43.11 -29.04 85.26
CA LYS A 132 42.65 -29.34 83.89
C LYS A 132 41.17 -29.70 83.80
N LEU A 133 40.62 -30.41 84.79
CA LEU A 133 39.19 -30.73 84.85
C LEU A 133 38.34 -29.46 84.95
N HIS A 134 38.72 -28.49 85.80
CA HIS A 134 38.04 -27.20 85.87
C HIS A 134 38.22 -26.34 84.60
N GLU A 135 39.39 -26.41 83.94
CA GLU A 135 39.57 -25.77 82.63
C GLU A 135 38.63 -26.35 81.56
N VAL A 136 38.51 -27.68 81.51
CA VAL A 136 37.60 -28.41 80.61
C VAL A 136 36.14 -28.12 80.96
N GLU A 137 35.76 -28.17 82.23
CA GLU A 137 34.42 -27.82 82.73
C GLU A 137 34.03 -26.40 82.29
N ALA A 138 34.88 -25.40 82.55
CA ALA A 138 34.65 -24.04 82.12
C ALA A 138 34.60 -23.90 80.58
N SER A 139 35.35 -24.72 79.84
CA SER A 139 35.32 -24.73 78.37
C SER A 139 34.01 -25.33 77.83
N VAL A 140 33.57 -26.47 78.38
CA VAL A 140 32.29 -27.10 78.05
C VAL A 140 31.14 -26.17 78.38
N THR A 141 31.13 -25.52 79.56
CA THR A 141 30.11 -24.52 79.92
C THR A 141 30.06 -23.36 78.90
N ARG A 142 31.21 -22.78 78.52
CA ARG A 142 31.27 -21.74 77.47
C ARG A 142 30.74 -22.26 76.12
N GLN A 143 31.12 -23.48 75.72
CA GLN A 143 30.68 -24.09 74.46
C GLN A 143 29.17 -24.39 74.46
N THR A 144 28.60 -24.89 75.56
CA THR A 144 27.16 -25.09 75.72
C THR A 144 26.38 -23.77 75.65
N HIS A 145 26.88 -22.70 76.27
CA HIS A 145 26.28 -21.38 76.13
C HIS A 145 26.36 -20.85 74.69
N ALA A 146 27.49 -21.02 73.99
CA ALA A 146 27.64 -20.63 72.60
C ALA A 146 26.70 -21.41 71.66
N VAL A 147 26.58 -22.74 71.84
CA VAL A 147 25.66 -23.59 71.08
C VAL A 147 24.20 -23.20 71.34
N ASN A 148 23.82 -22.90 72.59
CA ASN A 148 22.48 -22.42 72.92
C ASN A 148 22.18 -21.04 72.30
N ALA A 149 23.15 -20.12 72.29
CA ALA A 149 23.00 -18.82 71.63
C ALA A 149 22.83 -18.97 70.11
N ILE A 150 23.63 -19.83 69.46
CA ILE A 150 23.51 -20.16 68.04
C ILE A 150 22.14 -20.80 67.75
N ALA A 151 21.66 -21.71 68.60
CA ALA A 151 20.34 -22.35 68.43
C ALA A 151 19.18 -21.35 68.58
N GLN A 152 19.28 -20.40 69.52
CA GLN A 152 18.30 -19.31 69.67
C GLN A 152 18.33 -18.35 68.47
N GLN A 153 19.51 -17.97 67.98
CA GLN A 153 19.67 -17.14 66.78
C GLN A 153 19.16 -17.85 65.52
N ALA A 154 19.41 -19.15 65.37
CA ALA A 154 18.91 -19.95 64.27
C ALA A 154 17.38 -20.06 64.30
N ARG A 155 16.78 -20.22 65.49
CA ARG A 155 15.31 -20.19 65.66
C ARG A 155 14.73 -18.83 65.27
N SER A 156 15.26 -17.72 65.79
CA SER A 156 14.75 -16.38 65.43
C SER A 156 14.93 -16.07 63.93
N GLY A 157 16.01 -16.56 63.32
CA GLY A 157 16.21 -16.55 61.88
C GLY A 157 15.09 -17.32 61.15
N ALA A 158 14.82 -18.56 61.54
CA ALA A 158 13.75 -19.38 60.96
C ALA A 158 12.37 -18.73 61.13
N ASP A 159 12.04 -18.21 62.32
CA ASP A 159 10.76 -17.52 62.60
C ASP A 159 10.60 -16.27 61.71
N SER A 160 11.68 -15.50 61.52
CA SER A 160 11.66 -14.33 60.63
C SER A 160 11.53 -14.68 59.14
N MET A 161 12.12 -15.80 58.69
CA MET A 161 11.94 -16.32 57.33
C MET A 161 10.52 -16.85 57.11
N ILE A 162 9.94 -17.57 58.08
CA ILE A 162 8.54 -18.04 58.04
C ILE A 162 7.58 -16.85 57.95
N ALA A 163 7.80 -15.79 58.75
CA ALA A 163 7.04 -14.54 58.65
C ALA A 163 7.27 -13.82 57.31
N GLY A 164 8.46 -13.93 56.71
CA GLY A 164 8.79 -13.44 55.38
C GLY A 164 7.97 -14.12 54.29
N PHE A 165 8.10 -15.45 54.16
CA PHE A 165 7.34 -16.26 53.21
C PHE A 165 5.82 -16.15 53.42
N GLY A 166 5.36 -15.92 54.65
CA GLY A 166 3.95 -15.62 54.94
C GLY A 166 3.45 -14.33 54.28
N ARG A 167 4.27 -13.26 54.27
CA ARG A 167 3.94 -12.00 53.57
C ARG A 167 4.06 -12.14 52.06
N GLU A 168 5.15 -12.73 51.57
CA GLU A 168 5.39 -12.97 50.15
C GLU A 168 4.28 -13.83 49.53
N ARG A 169 3.80 -14.86 50.24
CA ARG A 169 2.63 -15.65 49.81
C ARG A 169 1.34 -14.84 49.77
N ALA A 170 1.13 -13.90 50.71
CA ALA A 170 -0.05 -13.04 50.70
C ALA A 170 -0.01 -12.05 49.52
N GLU A 171 1.16 -11.46 49.24
CA GLU A 171 1.40 -10.60 48.10
C GLU A 171 1.22 -11.33 46.76
N LEU A 172 1.74 -12.56 46.63
CA LEU A 172 1.52 -13.41 45.45
C LEU A 172 0.05 -13.81 45.26
N LEU A 173 -0.72 -14.01 46.34
CA LEU A 173 -2.16 -14.25 46.26
C LEU A 173 -2.91 -13.00 45.81
N GLN A 174 -2.55 -11.82 46.32
CA GLN A 174 -3.12 -10.55 45.88
C GLN A 174 -2.82 -10.27 44.40
N ILE A 175 -1.58 -10.50 43.95
CA ILE A 175 -1.18 -10.36 42.54
C ILE A 175 -1.97 -11.34 41.65
N ALA A 176 -2.25 -12.56 42.11
CA ALA A 176 -3.07 -13.52 41.38
C ALA A 176 -4.54 -13.09 41.29
N GLU A 177 -5.09 -12.49 42.35
CA GLU A 177 -6.44 -11.92 42.37
C GLU A 177 -6.55 -10.69 41.44
N ASP A 178 -5.61 -9.75 41.52
CA ASP A 178 -5.53 -8.59 40.63
C ASP A 178 -5.37 -9.01 39.15
N LEU A 179 -4.57 -10.03 38.86
CA LEU A 179 -4.40 -10.58 37.51
C LEU A 179 -5.69 -11.25 37.00
N ASN A 180 -6.41 -11.97 37.86
CA ASN A 180 -7.71 -12.54 37.52
C ASN A 180 -8.75 -11.45 37.22
N ASN A 181 -8.80 -10.40 38.05
CA ASN A 181 -9.71 -9.26 37.87
C ASN A 181 -9.38 -8.49 36.59
N GLN A 182 -8.10 -8.31 36.26
CA GLN A 182 -7.68 -7.75 34.96
C GLN A 182 -8.07 -8.64 33.78
N ALA A 183 -7.88 -9.96 33.89
CA ALA A 183 -8.26 -10.90 32.84
C ALA A 183 -9.78 -10.89 32.58
N GLU A 184 -10.62 -10.78 33.62
CA GLU A 184 -12.07 -10.64 33.46
C GLU A 184 -12.42 -9.30 32.78
N MET A 185 -11.86 -8.17 33.24
CA MET A 185 -12.09 -6.86 32.62
C MET A 185 -11.70 -6.84 31.13
N ILE A 186 -10.58 -7.47 30.78
CA ILE A 186 -10.12 -7.65 29.39
C ILE A 186 -11.09 -8.52 28.60
N GLY A 187 -11.53 -9.67 29.15
CA GLY A 187 -12.51 -10.55 28.51
C GLY A 187 -13.84 -9.85 28.23
N GLN A 188 -14.36 -9.09 29.20
CA GLN A 188 -15.55 -8.25 29.01
C GLN A 188 -15.32 -7.14 27.97
N ALA A 189 -14.16 -6.48 27.98
CA ALA A 189 -13.83 -5.42 27.02
C ALA A 189 -13.72 -5.94 25.59
N ILE A 190 -13.07 -7.09 25.38
CA ILE A 190 -13.00 -7.79 24.09
C ILE A 190 -14.42 -8.18 23.64
N SER A 191 -15.24 -8.76 24.52
CA SER A 191 -16.63 -9.12 24.19
C SER A 191 -17.45 -7.91 23.71
N ARG A 192 -17.36 -6.77 24.42
CA ARG A 192 -17.99 -5.50 24.01
C ARG A 192 -17.46 -4.99 22.66
N HIS A 193 -16.14 -5.04 22.44
CA HIS A 193 -15.54 -4.64 21.16
C HIS A 193 -15.95 -5.55 20.00
N THR A 194 -15.94 -6.87 20.16
CA THR A 194 -16.39 -7.82 19.12
C THR A 194 -17.86 -7.59 18.78
N HIS A 195 -18.72 -7.30 19.77
CA HIS A 195 -20.12 -6.97 19.53
C HIS A 195 -20.28 -5.63 18.77
N ALA A 196 -19.54 -4.59 19.18
CA ALA A 196 -19.54 -3.29 18.49
C ALA A 196 -19.00 -3.38 17.05
N ILE A 197 -17.97 -4.21 16.80
CA ILE A 197 -17.45 -4.49 15.45
C ILE A 197 -18.47 -5.25 14.61
N ALA A 198 -19.13 -6.27 15.15
CA ALA A 198 -20.17 -7.02 14.44
C ALA A 198 -21.38 -6.14 14.08
N GLU A 199 -21.77 -5.21 14.96
CA GLU A 199 -22.85 -4.26 14.67
C GLU A 199 -22.41 -3.18 13.66
N SER A 200 -21.17 -2.67 13.77
CA SER A 200 -20.60 -1.75 12.77
C SER A 200 -20.51 -2.39 11.38
N ALA A 201 -20.17 -3.69 11.31
CA ALA A 201 -20.16 -4.46 10.08
C ALA A 201 -21.57 -4.63 9.48
N ARG A 202 -22.60 -4.89 10.30
CA ARG A 202 -24.00 -4.94 9.86
C ARG A 202 -24.49 -3.59 9.33
N ILE A 203 -24.12 -2.49 9.98
CA ILE A 203 -24.46 -1.13 9.52
C ILE A 203 -23.78 -0.87 8.17
N ALA A 204 -22.51 -1.22 8.01
CA ALA A 204 -21.80 -1.12 6.74
C ALA A 204 -22.40 -2.01 5.64
N GLU A 205 -22.82 -3.24 5.95
CA GLU A 205 -23.55 -4.10 5.00
C GLU A 205 -24.90 -3.50 4.56
N GLN A 206 -25.62 -2.83 5.46
CA GLN A 206 -26.86 -2.14 5.14
C GLN A 206 -26.61 -0.89 4.28
N GLU A 207 -25.58 -0.11 4.61
CA GLU A 207 -25.19 1.07 3.84
C GLU A 207 -24.72 0.71 2.43
N VAL A 208 -23.93 -0.37 2.27
CA VAL A 208 -23.52 -0.89 0.96
C VAL A 208 -24.73 -1.34 0.13
N ARG A 209 -25.68 -2.10 0.71
CA ARG A 209 -26.90 -2.51 -0.02
C ARG A 209 -27.76 -1.30 -0.44
N ALA A 210 -27.90 -0.30 0.44
CA ALA A 210 -28.61 0.93 0.10
C ALA A 210 -27.88 1.76 -0.99
N ALA A 211 -26.55 1.72 -1.01
CA ALA A 211 -25.74 2.33 -2.06
C ALA A 211 -25.88 1.58 -3.40
N ASP A 212 -25.92 0.25 -3.40
CA ASP A 212 -26.16 -0.58 -4.59
C ASP A 212 -27.57 -0.36 -5.16
N GLU A 213 -28.61 -0.34 -4.31
CA GLU A 213 -29.99 -0.02 -4.73
C GLU A 213 -30.10 1.40 -5.34
N LEU A 214 -29.41 2.37 -4.74
CA LEU A 214 -29.32 3.74 -5.26
C LEU A 214 -28.52 3.81 -6.57
N LEU A 215 -27.48 2.98 -6.72
CA LEU A 215 -26.66 2.91 -7.93
C LEU A 215 -27.45 2.29 -9.09
N GLU A 216 -28.14 1.17 -8.87
CA GLU A 216 -29.00 0.52 -9.87
C GLU A 216 -30.13 1.46 -10.32
N SER A 217 -30.79 2.13 -9.37
CA SER A 217 -31.79 3.18 -9.66
C SER A 217 -31.23 4.30 -10.54
N ARG A 218 -30.00 4.76 -10.25
CA ARG A 218 -29.30 5.76 -11.06
C ARG A 218 -28.95 5.24 -12.45
N ILE A 219 -28.43 4.02 -12.57
CA ILE A 219 -28.09 3.37 -13.85
C ILE A 219 -29.35 3.21 -14.72
N GLY A 220 -30.46 2.74 -14.16
CA GLY A 220 -31.75 2.68 -14.85
C GLY A 220 -32.24 4.05 -15.33
N SER A 221 -32.16 5.08 -14.47
CA SER A 221 -32.53 6.45 -14.85
C SER A 221 -31.62 7.03 -15.95
N PHE A 222 -30.33 6.70 -15.93
CA PHE A 222 -29.36 7.13 -16.94
C PHE A 222 -29.58 6.41 -18.27
N GLY A 223 -29.91 5.11 -18.26
CA GLY A 223 -30.30 4.35 -19.45
C GLY A 223 -31.56 4.92 -20.11
N ALA A 224 -32.59 5.24 -19.32
CA ALA A 224 -33.80 5.91 -19.81
C ALA A 224 -33.51 7.30 -20.41
N ALA A 225 -32.66 8.10 -19.75
CA ALA A 225 -32.24 9.40 -20.27
C ALA A 225 -31.41 9.27 -21.57
N ALA A 226 -30.53 8.28 -21.66
CA ALA A 226 -29.74 8.00 -22.85
C ALA A 226 -30.62 7.57 -24.04
N SER A 227 -31.64 6.74 -23.81
CA SER A 227 -32.65 6.40 -24.84
C SER A 227 -33.37 7.66 -25.33
N LEU A 228 -33.88 8.49 -24.42
CA LEU A 228 -34.58 9.73 -24.78
C LEU A 228 -33.69 10.72 -25.56
N ILE A 229 -32.37 10.75 -25.26
CA ILE A 229 -31.39 11.53 -26.03
C ILE A 229 -31.17 10.93 -27.42
N ALA A 230 -31.07 9.61 -27.55
CA ALA A 230 -30.95 8.93 -28.84
C ALA A 230 -32.20 9.16 -29.71
N ASP A 231 -33.40 9.00 -29.16
CA ASP A 231 -34.68 9.25 -29.83
C ASP A 231 -34.79 10.71 -30.30
N ARG A 232 -34.41 11.68 -29.45
CA ARG A 232 -34.35 13.10 -29.82
C ARG A 232 -33.30 13.39 -30.90
N THR A 233 -32.16 12.71 -30.88
CA THR A 233 -31.09 12.84 -31.89
C THR A 233 -31.53 12.29 -33.25
N ASN A 234 -32.23 11.15 -33.25
CA ASN A 234 -32.85 10.57 -34.44
C ASN A 234 -33.93 11.51 -35.00
N ALA A 235 -34.80 12.06 -34.14
CA ALA A 235 -35.83 13.03 -34.54
C ALA A 235 -35.23 14.33 -35.09
N LEU A 236 -34.18 14.87 -34.47
CA LEU A 236 -33.42 16.04 -34.96
C LEU A 236 -32.76 15.76 -36.30
N THR A 237 -32.20 14.57 -36.50
CA THR A 237 -31.60 14.15 -37.78
C THR A 237 -32.65 14.08 -38.89
N GLY A 238 -33.83 13.51 -38.60
CA GLY A 238 -34.96 13.52 -39.52
C GLY A 238 -35.48 14.93 -39.85
N ALA A 239 -35.60 15.80 -38.84
CA ALA A 239 -35.99 17.20 -39.03
C ALA A 239 -34.96 18.01 -39.84
N ALA A 240 -33.66 17.78 -39.64
CA ALA A 240 -32.59 18.38 -40.42
C ALA A 240 -32.63 17.92 -41.89
N ALA A 241 -32.85 16.63 -42.14
CA ALA A 241 -33.01 16.08 -43.50
C ALA A 241 -34.24 16.68 -44.21
N ALA A 242 -35.39 16.77 -43.53
CA ALA A 242 -36.59 17.41 -44.06
C ALA A 242 -36.40 18.91 -44.31
N SER A 243 -35.59 19.59 -43.49
CA SER A 243 -35.23 21.00 -43.69
C SER A 243 -34.31 21.18 -44.91
N ALA A 244 -33.38 20.26 -45.15
CA ALA A 244 -32.51 20.27 -46.33
C ALA A 244 -33.29 20.02 -47.64
N ASP A 245 -34.20 19.04 -47.67
CA ASP A 245 -35.12 18.81 -48.79
C ASP A 245 -36.03 20.04 -49.02
N SER A 246 -36.53 20.67 -47.94
CA SER A 246 -37.30 21.91 -48.04
C SER A 246 -36.49 23.08 -48.63
N ALA A 247 -35.20 23.18 -48.30
CA ALA A 247 -34.30 24.19 -48.87
C ALA A 247 -34.05 23.95 -50.36
N LEU A 248 -33.76 22.71 -50.78
CA LEU A 248 -33.56 22.33 -52.19
C LEU A 248 -34.83 22.57 -53.03
N ARG A 249 -36.02 22.29 -52.47
CA ARG A 249 -37.31 22.61 -53.10
C ARG A 249 -37.52 24.11 -53.24
N LEU A 250 -37.13 24.90 -52.23
CA LEU A 250 -37.26 26.36 -52.25
C LEU A 250 -36.26 27.00 -53.23
N GLU A 251 -35.03 26.49 -53.34
CA GLU A 251 -34.05 26.85 -54.36
C GLU A 251 -34.57 26.55 -55.78
N THR A 252 -35.15 25.36 -55.97
CA THR A 252 -35.79 24.96 -57.24
C THR A 252 -36.98 25.86 -57.58
N ALA A 253 -37.84 26.15 -56.61
CA ALA A 253 -39.00 27.03 -56.79
C ALA A 253 -38.59 28.49 -57.05
N LEU A 254 -37.53 28.98 -56.41
CA LEU A 254 -36.98 30.32 -56.65
C LEU A 254 -36.37 30.42 -58.05
N SER A 255 -35.65 29.37 -58.50
CA SER A 255 -35.12 29.29 -59.87
C SER A 255 -36.23 29.29 -60.92
N GLN A 256 -37.31 28.54 -60.68
CA GLN A 256 -38.51 28.58 -61.53
C GLN A 256 -39.21 29.94 -61.49
N ALA A 257 -39.32 30.58 -60.32
CA ALA A 257 -39.90 31.91 -60.19
C ALA A 257 -39.10 32.96 -60.99
N LEU A 258 -37.77 32.93 -60.89
CA LEU A 258 -36.87 33.80 -61.68
C LEU A 258 -37.01 33.58 -63.19
N GLU A 259 -37.08 32.34 -63.66
CA GLU A 259 -37.35 32.02 -65.07
C GLU A 259 -38.74 32.53 -65.52
N THR A 260 -39.78 32.36 -64.70
CA THR A 260 -41.12 32.90 -65.02
C THR A 260 -41.15 34.43 -65.02
N LEU A 261 -40.37 35.10 -64.15
CA LEU A 261 -40.21 36.55 -64.14
C LEU A 261 -39.44 37.06 -65.36
N ALA A 262 -38.36 36.38 -65.76
CA ALA A 262 -37.63 36.70 -67.00
C ALA A 262 -38.54 36.53 -68.23
N LYS A 263 -39.32 35.46 -68.27
CA LYS A 263 -40.30 35.19 -69.34
C LYS A 263 -41.45 36.20 -69.35
N ALA A 264 -41.97 36.60 -68.19
CA ALA A 264 -42.97 37.64 -68.06
C ALA A 264 -42.43 39.02 -68.48
N THR A 265 -41.17 39.32 -68.17
CA THR A 265 -40.47 40.54 -68.60
C THR A 265 -40.33 40.56 -70.12
N ASN A 266 -39.87 39.47 -70.73
CA ASN A 266 -39.79 39.34 -72.20
C ASN A 266 -41.17 39.45 -72.88
N LEU A 267 -42.22 38.88 -72.30
CA LEU A 267 -43.60 39.05 -72.78
C LEU A 267 -44.10 40.49 -72.61
N THR A 268 -43.69 41.18 -71.55
CA THR A 268 -44.04 42.60 -71.31
C THR A 268 -43.35 43.50 -72.32
N GLU A 269 -42.07 43.24 -72.64
CA GLU A 269 -41.34 43.99 -73.68
C GLU A 269 -41.88 43.70 -75.08
N ALA A 270 -42.22 42.45 -75.39
CA ALA A 270 -42.92 42.09 -76.64
C ALA A 270 -44.31 42.76 -76.73
N ALA A 271 -45.04 42.88 -75.61
CA ALA A 271 -46.30 43.64 -75.56
C ALA A 271 -46.08 45.15 -75.71
N ARG A 272 -44.99 45.70 -75.16
CA ARG A 272 -44.58 47.11 -75.32
C ARG A 272 -44.29 47.41 -76.79
N GLN A 273 -43.47 46.58 -77.43
CA GLN A 273 -43.14 46.68 -78.86
C GLN A 273 -44.38 46.47 -79.75
N SER A 274 -45.28 45.56 -79.37
CA SER A 274 -46.57 45.36 -80.06
C SER A 274 -47.50 46.57 -79.92
N ALA A 275 -47.52 47.22 -78.76
CA ALA A 275 -48.28 48.46 -78.53
C ALA A 275 -47.69 49.64 -79.32
N GLU A 276 -46.36 49.76 -79.43
CA GLU A 276 -45.70 50.73 -80.30
C GLU A 276 -46.05 50.51 -81.78
N ALA A 277 -46.00 49.27 -82.25
CA ALA A 277 -46.40 48.91 -83.62
C ALA A 277 -47.89 49.16 -83.87
N ALA A 278 -48.77 48.88 -82.89
CA ALA A 278 -50.19 49.17 -82.97
C ALA A 278 -50.48 50.68 -82.97
N ALA A 279 -49.77 51.48 -82.18
CA ALA A 279 -49.88 52.93 -82.18
C ALA A 279 -49.39 53.55 -83.50
N TYR A 280 -48.34 52.99 -84.11
CA TYR A 280 -47.87 53.37 -85.44
C TYR A 280 -48.89 53.01 -86.54
N ALA A 281 -49.48 51.81 -86.49
CA ALA A 281 -50.55 51.43 -87.41
C ALA A 281 -51.80 52.33 -87.24
N ALA A 282 -52.18 52.64 -85.99
CA ALA A 282 -53.32 53.50 -85.69
C ALA A 282 -53.10 54.95 -86.15
N SER A 283 -51.87 55.50 -86.07
CA SER A 283 -51.58 56.85 -86.56
C SER A 283 -51.58 56.93 -88.09
N GLN A 284 -51.06 55.90 -88.77
CA GLN A 284 -51.20 55.74 -90.23
C GLN A 284 -52.68 55.68 -90.65
N THR A 285 -53.50 54.85 -89.98
CA THR A 285 -54.94 54.77 -90.26
C THR A 285 -55.66 56.10 -89.97
N ALA A 286 -55.32 56.79 -88.88
CA ALA A 286 -55.90 58.09 -88.56
C ALA A 286 -55.51 59.19 -89.56
N GLY A 287 -54.33 59.09 -90.19
CA GLY A 287 -53.93 59.92 -91.32
C GLY A 287 -54.85 59.69 -92.53
N ALA A 288 -54.90 58.45 -93.02
CA ALA A 288 -55.72 58.08 -94.18
C ALA A 288 -57.23 58.39 -94.00
N VAL A 289 -57.76 58.20 -92.80
CA VAL A 289 -59.16 58.56 -92.47
C VAL A 289 -59.37 60.08 -92.47
N ARG A 290 -58.41 60.89 -92.03
CA ARG A 290 -58.51 62.36 -92.10
C ARG A 290 -58.45 62.88 -93.54
N GLU A 291 -57.57 62.31 -94.36
CA GLU A 291 -57.39 62.68 -95.76
C GLU A 291 -58.67 62.36 -96.57
N THR A 292 -59.15 61.11 -96.51
CA THR A 292 -60.41 60.73 -97.15
C THR A 292 -61.64 61.46 -96.61
N SER A 293 -61.64 61.89 -95.33
CA SER A 293 -62.70 62.74 -94.77
C SER A 293 -62.64 64.18 -95.31
N ALA A 294 -61.46 64.71 -95.63
CA ALA A 294 -61.31 66.03 -96.22
C ALA A 294 -61.84 66.06 -97.66
N ASP A 295 -61.44 65.08 -98.48
CA ASP A 295 -61.94 64.90 -99.85
C ASP A 295 -63.47 64.79 -99.88
N ALA A 296 -64.05 63.96 -99.01
CA ALA A 296 -65.50 63.77 -98.92
C ALA A 296 -66.26 65.07 -98.53
N VAL A 297 -65.66 65.91 -97.68
CA VAL A 297 -66.23 67.23 -97.33
C VAL A 297 -66.13 68.23 -98.48
N GLU A 298 -65.09 68.13 -99.31
CA GLU A 298 -64.95 68.99 -100.50
C GLU A 298 -65.93 68.58 -101.61
N GLU A 299 -66.11 67.28 -101.85
CA GLU A 299 -67.09 66.75 -102.79
C GLU A 299 -68.53 67.10 -102.35
N ALA A 300 -68.82 67.02 -101.04
CA ALA A 300 -70.11 67.43 -100.49
C ALA A 300 -70.40 68.93 -100.69
N ARG A 301 -69.38 69.80 -100.71
CA ARG A 301 -69.54 71.23 -101.07
C ARG A 301 -69.86 71.40 -102.55
N ARG A 302 -69.12 70.75 -103.45
CA ARG A 302 -69.38 70.78 -104.90
C ARG A 302 -70.79 70.28 -105.24
N ALA A 303 -71.27 69.23 -104.56
CA ALA A 303 -72.64 68.74 -104.68
C ALA A 303 -73.69 69.74 -104.15
N ALA A 304 -73.43 70.41 -103.02
CA ALA A 304 -74.35 71.40 -102.45
C ALA A 304 -74.52 72.65 -103.34
N ASP A 305 -73.43 73.11 -103.97
CA ASP A 305 -73.49 74.26 -104.89
C ASP A 305 -74.20 73.92 -106.20
N LEU A 306 -74.04 72.69 -106.72
CA LEU A 306 -74.84 72.18 -107.85
C LEU A 306 -76.35 72.17 -107.52
N ILE A 307 -76.75 71.57 -106.40
CA ILE A 307 -78.15 71.51 -105.97
C ILE A 307 -78.73 72.92 -105.77
N ARG A 308 -77.95 73.86 -105.22
CA ARG A 308 -78.38 75.25 -105.03
C ARG A 308 -78.62 75.97 -106.36
N ASN A 309 -77.77 75.76 -107.36
CA ASN A 309 -77.99 76.31 -108.70
C ASN A 309 -79.25 75.71 -109.36
N GLU A 310 -79.40 74.39 -109.33
CA GLU A 310 -80.53 73.68 -109.94
C GLU A 310 -81.87 74.06 -109.28
N ALA A 311 -81.89 74.27 -107.96
CA ALA A 311 -83.06 74.79 -107.25
C ALA A 311 -83.46 76.23 -107.66
N THR A 312 -82.52 77.06 -108.15
CA THR A 312 -82.87 78.39 -108.69
C THR A 312 -83.38 78.34 -110.12
N ALA A 313 -82.97 77.34 -110.92
CA ALA A 313 -83.54 77.08 -112.24
C ALA A 313 -84.99 76.59 -112.13
N LEU A 314 -85.21 75.54 -111.33
CA LEU A 314 -86.53 74.93 -111.13
C LEU A 314 -87.59 75.93 -110.61
N ARG A 315 -87.16 76.95 -109.86
CA ARG A 315 -88.04 78.01 -109.36
C ARG A 315 -88.54 78.96 -110.46
N ARG A 316 -87.76 79.20 -111.52
CA ARG A 316 -88.21 79.98 -112.69
C ARG A 316 -89.22 79.20 -113.52
N ASP A 317 -88.93 77.92 -113.80
CA ASP A 317 -89.82 77.04 -114.56
C ASP A 317 -91.20 76.89 -113.87
N ALA A 318 -91.22 76.88 -112.53
CA ALA A 318 -92.46 76.85 -111.76
C ALA A 318 -93.30 78.14 -111.87
N GLU A 319 -92.66 79.31 -111.98
CA GLU A 319 -93.36 80.60 -112.18
C GLU A 319 -93.95 80.68 -113.60
N ASP A 320 -93.23 80.19 -114.61
CA ASP A 320 -93.68 80.11 -116.01
C ASP A 320 -94.84 79.10 -116.18
N ALA A 321 -94.80 77.95 -115.48
CA ALA A 321 -95.89 76.98 -115.46
C ALA A 321 -97.18 77.53 -114.79
N MET A 322 -97.03 78.32 -113.72
CA MET A 322 -98.14 78.98 -113.02
C MET A 322 -98.83 80.06 -113.86
N ALA A 323 -98.11 80.71 -114.78
CA ALA A 323 -98.70 81.63 -115.74
C ALA A 323 -99.60 80.89 -116.74
N ARG A 324 -99.08 79.84 -117.38
CA ARG A 324 -99.82 79.03 -118.39
C ARG A 324 -101.08 78.37 -117.82
N LEU A 325 -101.05 77.96 -116.54
CA LEU A 325 -102.22 77.41 -115.85
C LEU A 325 -103.35 78.42 -115.60
N ARG A 326 -103.06 79.72 -115.46
CA ARG A 326 -104.10 80.77 -115.38
C ARG A 326 -104.79 80.97 -116.72
N GLU A 327 -104.01 81.11 -117.79
CA GLU A 327 -104.51 81.31 -119.16
C GLU A 327 -105.44 80.17 -119.61
N ALA A 328 -105.06 78.92 -119.32
CA ALA A 328 -105.89 77.75 -119.60
C ALA A 328 -107.21 77.73 -118.81
N ALA A 329 -107.22 78.21 -117.57
CA ALA A 329 -108.40 78.22 -116.70
C ALA A 329 -109.45 79.27 -117.09
N GLU A 330 -109.04 80.36 -117.75
CA GLU A 330 -109.97 81.37 -118.28
C GLU A 330 -110.59 80.93 -119.60
N ASN A 331 -109.80 80.33 -120.51
CA ASN A 331 -110.30 79.73 -121.76
C ASN A 331 -111.37 78.65 -121.48
N ALA A 332 -111.13 77.77 -120.50
CA ALA A 332 -112.08 76.73 -120.11
C ALA A 332 -113.44 77.27 -119.61
N ARG A 333 -113.48 78.49 -119.04
CA ARG A 333 -114.72 79.13 -118.55
C ARG A 333 -115.57 79.77 -119.65
N GLY A 334 -114.98 80.07 -120.81
CA GLY A 334 -115.73 80.48 -122.00
C GLY A 334 -116.50 79.30 -122.59
N VAL A 335 -115.76 78.26 -123.01
CA VAL A 335 -116.31 77.07 -123.67
C VAL A 335 -117.41 76.37 -122.85
N ALA A 336 -117.31 76.39 -121.52
CA ALA A 336 -118.29 75.78 -120.61
C ALA A 336 -119.66 76.49 -120.59
N ARG A 337 -119.82 77.70 -121.14
CA ARG A 337 -121.12 78.38 -121.25
C ARG A 337 -121.86 78.07 -122.54
N ASP A 338 -121.16 78.08 -123.67
CA ASP A 338 -121.76 77.84 -124.98
C ASP A 338 -122.19 76.36 -125.16
N ALA A 339 -121.44 75.44 -124.52
CA ALA A 339 -121.73 74.00 -124.55
C ALA A 339 -123.07 73.59 -123.89
N VAL A 340 -123.72 74.46 -123.10
CA VAL A 340 -124.99 74.14 -122.42
C VAL A 340 -126.21 74.42 -123.32
N ALA A 341 -126.07 75.25 -124.36
CA ALA A 341 -127.13 75.48 -125.35
C ALA A 341 -127.14 74.43 -126.47
N ALA A 342 -126.01 73.77 -126.73
CA ALA A 342 -125.83 72.73 -127.75
C ALA A 342 -126.39 71.37 -127.30
N VAL A 343 -127.70 71.32 -127.01
CA VAL A 343 -128.43 70.06 -126.78
C VAL A 343 -128.46 69.23 -128.07
N ASN A 344 -128.33 67.91 -127.92
CA ASN A 344 -128.38 66.82 -128.91
C ASN A 344 -127.03 66.35 -129.51
N ASN A 345 -126.91 65.01 -129.56
CA ASN A 345 -126.06 64.17 -130.43
C ASN A 345 -124.63 63.72 -129.98
N VAL A 346 -124.58 62.45 -129.56
CA VAL A 346 -123.61 61.39 -129.98
C VAL A 346 -122.16 61.37 -129.42
N ALA A 347 -121.95 60.47 -128.44
CA ALA A 347 -120.82 59.50 -128.27
C ALA A 347 -119.35 60.00 -128.23
N PRO A 348 -118.31 59.12 -128.11
CA PRO A 348 -118.20 57.75 -127.54
C PRO A 348 -117.16 57.67 -126.37
N ALA A 349 -116.80 56.46 -125.91
CA ALA A 349 -115.72 56.20 -124.94
C ALA A 349 -114.43 55.62 -125.60
N PRO A 350 -113.22 55.74 -124.99
CA PRO A 350 -111.93 55.60 -125.70
C PRO A 350 -111.10 54.33 -125.41
N ALA A 351 -109.91 54.23 -126.03
CA ALA A 351 -108.91 53.15 -125.88
C ALA A 351 -107.49 53.66 -125.48
N ALA A 352 -106.53 52.73 -125.29
CA ALA A 352 -105.18 52.93 -124.67
C ALA A 352 -104.02 53.20 -125.68
N PRO A 353 -102.69 53.15 -125.35
CA PRO A 353 -101.91 53.12 -124.08
C PRO A 353 -100.87 54.30 -124.00
N PRO A 354 -99.50 54.22 -124.00
CA PRO A 354 -98.45 53.39 -123.32
C PRO A 354 -97.19 54.16 -122.72
N VAL A 355 -96.19 53.42 -122.16
CA VAL A 355 -94.71 53.71 -122.01
C VAL A 355 -94.09 54.47 -120.79
N ARG A 356 -93.57 53.70 -119.79
CA ARG A 356 -92.21 53.73 -119.08
C ARG A 356 -91.72 55.05 -118.35
N PRO A 357 -90.57 55.11 -117.57
CA PRO A 357 -89.48 54.13 -117.30
C PRO A 357 -88.83 54.01 -115.86
N ARG A 358 -88.03 52.93 -115.66
CA ARG A 358 -86.73 52.77 -114.91
C ARG A 358 -86.56 52.88 -113.36
N THR A 359 -85.85 51.88 -112.80
CA THR A 359 -84.79 51.96 -111.74
C THR A 359 -83.83 50.71 -111.79
N PRO A 360 -82.50 50.80 -111.53
CA PRO A 360 -81.57 49.63 -111.57
C PRO A 360 -80.55 49.54 -110.34
N PRO A 361 -79.28 49.03 -110.38
CA PRO A 361 -78.80 47.91 -109.50
C PRO A 361 -77.37 48.13 -108.83
N PRO A 362 -76.38 47.18 -108.70
CA PRO A 362 -76.24 45.89 -107.95
C PRO A 362 -74.92 45.63 -107.11
N ALA A 363 -74.96 44.69 -106.13
CA ALA A 363 -73.97 43.59 -105.80
C ALA A 363 -72.47 43.86 -105.38
N PRO A 364 -71.61 42.86 -104.97
CA PRO A 364 -71.77 41.63 -104.15
C PRO A 364 -70.81 41.49 -102.87
N PRO A 365 -69.94 40.46 -102.61
CA PRO A 365 -69.85 39.67 -101.34
C PRO A 365 -68.44 39.78 -100.60
N PRO A 366 -67.93 38.91 -99.65
CA PRO A 366 -68.36 37.60 -99.08
C PRO A 366 -68.22 37.38 -97.52
N ALA A 367 -67.36 36.44 -97.04
CA ALA A 367 -67.25 35.86 -95.66
C ALA A 367 -65.85 35.18 -95.43
N PRO A 368 -65.49 34.35 -94.39
CA PRO A 368 -66.22 33.87 -93.18
C PRO A 368 -65.39 33.65 -91.84
N ALA A 369 -66.09 33.17 -90.78
CA ALA A 369 -65.71 32.08 -89.84
C ALA A 369 -65.05 32.27 -88.42
N ARG A 370 -65.42 31.30 -87.54
CA ARG A 370 -64.71 30.62 -86.40
C ARG A 370 -64.79 31.11 -84.92
N VAL A 371 -65.46 30.24 -84.11
CA VAL A 371 -64.92 29.44 -82.95
C VAL A 371 -64.98 29.95 -81.49
N ALA A 372 -65.67 29.12 -80.68
CA ALA A 372 -65.52 28.75 -79.25
C ALA A 372 -65.42 29.78 -78.11
N ALA A 373 -66.18 29.48 -77.05
CA ALA A 373 -65.84 29.76 -75.66
C ALA A 373 -65.83 28.43 -74.88
N MET A 374 -64.89 28.25 -73.94
CA MET A 374 -64.76 27.04 -73.12
C MET A 374 -64.72 27.42 -71.64
N GLN A 375 -65.57 26.82 -70.81
CA GLN A 375 -65.63 27.09 -69.37
C GLN A 375 -64.81 26.07 -68.56
N PRO A 376 -63.99 26.51 -67.58
CA PRO A 376 -63.27 25.63 -66.66
C PRO A 376 -63.91 25.55 -65.27
N ALA A 377 -63.85 24.40 -64.60
CA ALA A 377 -64.16 24.31 -63.16
C ALA A 377 -63.50 23.12 -62.41
N LYS A 378 -62.83 23.47 -61.30
CA LYS A 378 -62.76 22.75 -60.00
C LYS A 378 -61.79 21.55 -59.80
N PRO A 379 -60.74 21.73 -58.96
CA PRO A 379 -59.92 20.65 -58.35
C PRO A 379 -60.60 19.95 -57.14
N PRO A 380 -60.00 18.88 -56.56
CA PRO A 380 -60.69 17.92 -55.70
C PRO A 380 -60.55 18.12 -54.17
N THR A 381 -61.37 17.39 -53.41
CA THR A 381 -61.35 17.23 -51.95
C THR A 381 -60.33 16.18 -51.46
N PRO A 382 -59.61 16.44 -50.34
CA PRO A 382 -59.04 15.40 -49.47
C PRO A 382 -60.07 14.83 -48.48
N ARG A 383 -59.69 13.79 -47.73
CA ARG A 383 -60.58 12.94 -46.91
C ARG A 383 -59.92 12.55 -45.57
N ALA A 384 -60.76 12.18 -44.60
CA ALA A 384 -60.48 11.41 -43.37
C ALA A 384 -60.04 12.15 -42.08
N ALA A 385 -60.83 11.94 -41.04
CA ALA A 385 -60.45 11.81 -39.62
C ALA A 385 -60.26 10.29 -39.31
N PRO A 386 -60.09 9.77 -38.07
CA PRO A 386 -60.07 10.41 -36.73
C PRO A 386 -58.86 10.01 -35.84
N PRO A 387 -58.79 10.49 -34.57
CA PRO A 387 -57.81 10.02 -33.57
C PRO A 387 -58.36 8.93 -32.61
N ALA A 388 -57.52 8.53 -31.64
CA ALA A 388 -57.77 7.67 -30.47
C ALA A 388 -57.78 6.14 -30.70
N PRO A 389 -57.49 5.31 -29.67
CA PRO A 389 -57.07 5.67 -28.30
C PRO A 389 -55.55 5.92 -28.18
#